data_AF-A0A2H0BGI7-F1
#
_entry.id   AF-A0A2H0BGI7-F1
#
_cell.length_a   1.000
_cell.length_b   1.000
_cell.length_c   1.000
_cell.angle_alpha   90.00
_cell.angle_beta   90.00
_cell.angle_gamma   90.00
#
_symmetry.space_group_name_H-M   'P 1'
#
loop_
_entity.id
_entity.type
_entity.pdbx_description
1 polymer ?
#
loop_
_entity_poly.entity_id
_entity_poly.type
_entity_poly.pdbx_seq_one_letter_code
_entity_poly.pdbx_strand_id
1 'polypeptide(L)'
;MKRALIFTGLAIASLGSFWLIFDRSIAVALIIMGSIAWHEVGHMIAYKYLGINSEFYFLPFLGGFAKATVPHTELTDAKASWVAIMGPATTFLLAVLAYGGYYLTGETLYLVAANLNAGLGFFNLLPIGFKQGGLDGGIIAHRIFSSLKEVDEPKFMLVTLIVGLALATYMIIANKLTFVVLLMAYGMRSRSNSDDPAHAYLPTAMSNKTVTYLAGIYFFMMIASFVIQEITPLWNTLV
;
A
#
# COMPACT_ATOMS: atom_id res chain seq x y z
N MET A 1 25.94 -10.61 14.66
CA MET A 1 25.40 -11.94 15.00
C MET A 1 23.96 -11.88 15.55
N LYS A 2 23.68 -11.18 16.66
CA LYS A 2 22.32 -11.13 17.26
C LYS A 2 21.21 -10.59 16.31
N ARG A 3 21.49 -9.52 15.55
CA ARG A 3 20.52 -8.93 14.61
C ARG A 3 20.14 -9.88 13.46
N ALA A 4 21.13 -10.54 12.87
CA ALA A 4 20.90 -11.53 11.81
C ALA A 4 20.03 -12.69 12.32
N LEU A 5 20.28 -13.17 13.54
CA LEU A 5 19.47 -14.23 14.15
C LEU A 5 18.00 -13.82 14.34
N ILE A 6 17.76 -12.59 14.81
CA ILE A 6 16.40 -12.04 14.97
C ILE A 6 15.70 -11.96 13.61
N PHE A 7 16.36 -11.38 12.59
CA PHE A 7 15.80 -11.26 11.25
C PHE A 7 15.45 -12.64 10.67
N THR A 8 16.37 -13.59 10.74
CA THR A 8 16.15 -14.96 10.27
C THR A 8 15.00 -15.63 11.02
N GLY A 9 14.91 -15.46 12.34
CA GLY A 9 13.81 -15.98 13.15
C GLY A 9 12.45 -15.40 12.73
N LEU A 10 12.38 -14.09 12.50
CA LEU A 10 11.16 -13.42 12.02
C LEU A 10 10.77 -13.85 10.60
N ALA A 11 11.74 -14.05 9.72
CA ALA A 11 11.50 -14.53 8.36
C ALA A 11 10.93 -15.96 8.38
N ILE A 12 11.52 -16.87 9.16
CA ILE A 12 11.02 -18.25 9.31
C ILE A 12 9.62 -18.26 9.92
N ALA A 13 9.40 -17.47 10.97
CA ALA A 13 8.08 -17.36 11.59
C ALA A 13 7.03 -16.84 10.60
N SER A 14 7.38 -15.84 9.78
CA SER A 14 6.48 -15.29 8.75
C SER A 14 6.19 -16.32 7.65
N LEU A 15 7.18 -17.12 7.24
CA LEU A 15 6.96 -18.23 6.31
C LEU A 15 5.97 -19.23 6.88
N GLY A 16 6.14 -19.63 8.14
CA GLY A 16 5.21 -20.52 8.83
C GLY A 16 3.79 -19.92 8.92
N SER A 17 3.68 -18.63 9.23
CA SER A 17 2.40 -17.91 9.28
C SER A 17 1.67 -17.94 7.93
N PHE A 18 2.34 -17.54 6.84
CA PHE A 18 1.71 -17.51 5.52
C PHE A 18 1.44 -18.90 4.98
N TRP A 19 2.30 -19.87 5.28
CA TRP A 19 2.02 -21.28 4.97
C TRP A 19 0.72 -21.75 5.64
N LEU A 20 0.46 -21.38 6.89
CA LEU A 20 -0.80 -21.72 7.56
C LEU A 20 -2.02 -20.99 6.97
N ILE A 21 -1.87 -19.71 6.58
CA ILE A 21 -2.96 -18.89 6.03
C ILE A 21 -3.37 -19.34 4.62
N PHE A 22 -2.40 -19.70 3.79
CA PHE A 22 -2.62 -20.07 2.38
C PHE A 22 -2.66 -21.59 2.19
N ASP A 23 -3.46 -22.28 3.01
CA ASP A 23 -3.77 -23.71 2.88
C ASP A 23 -2.55 -24.63 2.74
N ARG A 24 -1.46 -24.30 3.44
CA ARG A 24 -0.20 -25.07 3.45
C ARG A 24 0.50 -25.12 2.08
N SER A 25 0.20 -24.19 1.18
CA SER A 25 0.93 -24.05 -0.08
C SER A 25 2.25 -23.30 0.13
N ILE A 26 3.37 -24.02 0.06
CA ILE A 26 4.70 -23.42 0.20
C ILE A 26 5.01 -22.42 -0.91
N ALA A 27 4.55 -22.69 -2.14
CA ALA A 27 4.76 -21.79 -3.27
C ALA A 27 4.08 -20.44 -3.05
N VAL A 28 2.81 -20.45 -2.63
CA VAL A 28 2.04 -19.23 -2.34
C VAL A 28 2.64 -18.47 -1.17
N ALA A 29 3.05 -19.17 -0.11
CA ALA A 29 3.71 -18.58 1.05
C ALA A 29 5.02 -17.86 0.66
N LEU A 30 5.83 -18.47 -0.22
CA LEU A 30 7.06 -17.83 -0.72
C LEU A 30 6.76 -16.63 -1.62
N ILE A 31 5.73 -16.71 -2.47
CA ILE A 31 5.30 -15.61 -3.33
C ILE A 31 4.88 -14.40 -2.48
N ILE A 32 4.00 -14.59 -1.49
CA ILE A 32 3.54 -13.47 -0.66
C ILE A 32 4.68 -12.89 0.18
N MET A 33 5.56 -13.72 0.73
CA MET A 33 6.75 -13.25 1.44
C MET A 33 7.69 -12.44 0.56
N GLY A 34 7.94 -12.92 -0.67
CA GLY A 34 8.73 -12.20 -1.66
C GLY A 34 8.08 -10.88 -2.04
N SER A 35 6.76 -10.86 -2.18
CA SER A 35 5.97 -9.66 -2.50
C SER A 35 6.06 -8.61 -1.38
N ILE A 36 5.95 -9.04 -0.12
CA ILE A 36 6.15 -8.18 1.06
C ILE A 36 7.57 -7.65 1.11
N ALA A 37 8.57 -8.50 0.92
CA ALA A 37 9.96 -8.06 0.92
C ALA A 37 10.21 -7.02 -0.19
N TRP A 38 9.66 -7.23 -1.38
CA TRP A 38 9.82 -6.32 -2.51
C TRP A 38 9.07 -4.99 -2.32
N HIS A 39 7.92 -5.02 -1.65
CA HIS A 39 7.20 -3.85 -1.19
C HIS A 39 8.10 -2.98 -0.28
N GLU A 40 8.65 -3.59 0.77
CA GLU A 40 9.51 -2.88 1.73
C GLU A 40 10.82 -2.38 1.10
N VAL A 41 11.39 -3.16 0.17
CA VAL A 41 12.54 -2.71 -0.65
C VAL A 41 12.20 -1.45 -1.45
N GLY A 42 10.96 -1.31 -1.93
CA GLY A 42 10.48 -0.07 -2.57
C GLY A 42 10.65 1.15 -1.67
N HIS A 43 10.21 1.06 -0.41
CA HIS A 43 10.44 2.12 0.57
C HIS A 43 11.92 2.35 0.85
N MET A 44 12.71 1.29 1.02
CA MET A 44 14.15 1.39 1.28
C MET A 44 14.91 2.09 0.14
N ILE A 45 14.53 1.81 -1.11
CA ILE A 45 15.07 2.50 -2.29
C ILE A 45 14.77 4.00 -2.18
N ALA A 46 13.53 4.37 -1.85
CA ALA A 46 13.13 5.76 -1.68
C ALA A 46 13.94 6.46 -0.57
N TYR A 47 14.06 5.82 0.60
CA TYR A 47 14.88 6.34 1.70
C TYR A 47 16.34 6.52 1.28
N LYS A 48 16.92 5.53 0.59
CA LYS A 48 18.31 5.60 0.13
C LYS A 48 18.54 6.77 -0.83
N TYR A 49 17.60 7.04 -1.75
CA TYR A 49 17.65 8.22 -2.62
C TYR A 49 17.58 9.54 -1.85
N LEU A 50 16.89 9.57 -0.70
CA LEU A 50 16.87 10.72 0.21
C LEU A 50 18.12 10.81 1.11
N GLY A 51 19.07 9.87 1.00
CA GLY A 51 20.23 9.78 1.88
C GLY A 51 19.90 9.27 3.29
N ILE A 52 18.75 8.62 3.45
CA ILE A 52 18.26 8.10 4.73
C ILE A 52 18.53 6.61 4.80
N ASN A 53 19.16 6.18 5.90
CA ASN A 53 19.34 4.76 6.18
C ASN A 53 18.02 4.15 6.65
N SER A 54 17.76 2.92 6.23
CA SER A 54 16.57 2.17 6.63
C SER A 54 16.91 0.70 6.84
N GLU A 55 16.16 0.06 7.73
CA GLU A 55 16.26 -1.36 8.05
C GLU A 55 14.91 -2.04 7.79
N PHE A 56 14.92 -3.24 7.21
CA PHE A 56 13.71 -4.03 6.96
C PHE A 56 13.58 -5.18 7.97
N TYR A 57 12.36 -5.38 8.46
CA TYR A 57 11.99 -6.50 9.32
C TYR A 57 10.70 -7.14 8.83
N PHE A 58 10.65 -8.48 8.87
CA PHE A 58 9.40 -9.21 8.73
C PHE A 58 8.58 -9.17 10.02
N LEU A 59 7.26 -9.21 9.88
CA LEU A 59 6.30 -9.28 10.96
C LEU A 59 5.37 -10.48 10.72
N PRO A 60 5.51 -11.57 11.51
CA PRO A 60 4.70 -12.77 11.33
C PRO A 60 3.20 -12.47 11.33
N PHE A 61 2.45 -13.15 10.46
CA PHE A 61 1.01 -12.99 10.19
C PHE A 61 0.57 -11.62 9.62
N LEU A 62 1.40 -10.59 9.70
CA LEU A 62 1.00 -9.22 9.36
C LEU A 62 1.68 -8.69 8.09
N GLY A 63 2.98 -8.96 7.89
CA GLY A 63 3.70 -8.45 6.73
C GLY A 63 5.16 -8.13 7.00
N GLY A 64 5.55 -6.90 6.70
CA GLY A 64 6.89 -6.35 6.92
C GLY A 64 6.80 -4.90 7.38
N PHE A 65 7.93 -4.33 7.78
CA PHE A 65 8.06 -2.89 7.91
C PHE A 65 9.51 -2.44 7.66
N ALA A 66 9.65 -1.34 6.93
CA ALA A 66 10.89 -0.60 6.77
C ALA A 66 11.00 0.52 7.83
N LYS A 67 11.96 0.38 8.73
CA LYS A 67 12.27 1.37 9.77
C LYS A 67 13.37 2.31 9.28
N ALA A 68 13.02 3.58 9.04
CA ALA A 68 14.00 4.64 8.78
C ALA A 68 14.78 5.03 10.04
N THR A 69 16.00 5.55 9.86
CA THR A 69 16.83 6.09 10.96
C THR A 69 16.39 7.47 11.42
N VAL A 70 15.57 8.17 10.63
CA VAL A 70 14.98 9.47 10.99
C VAL A 70 13.46 9.34 11.09
N PRO A 71 12.81 10.09 12.00
CA PRO A 71 11.35 10.16 12.04
C PRO A 71 10.75 10.73 10.75
N HIS A 72 9.56 10.26 10.38
CA HIS A 72 8.81 10.82 9.24
C HIS A 72 8.45 12.31 9.38
N THR A 73 8.52 12.88 10.59
CA THR A 73 8.28 14.31 10.84
C THR A 73 9.38 15.21 10.27
N GLU A 74 10.55 14.64 9.99
CA GLU A 74 11.67 15.39 9.39
C GLU A 74 11.58 15.45 7.85
N LEU A 75 10.65 14.70 7.26
CA LEU A 75 10.38 14.72 5.83
C LEU A 75 9.35 15.80 5.49
N THR A 76 9.59 16.51 4.40
CA THR A 76 8.52 17.30 3.76
C THR A 76 7.40 16.37 3.33
N ASP A 77 6.19 16.90 3.22
CA ASP A 77 5.01 16.09 2.88
C ASP A 77 5.18 15.38 1.53
N ALA A 78 5.78 16.05 0.54
CA ALA A 78 6.12 15.45 -0.75
C ALA A 78 7.08 14.26 -0.63
N LYS A 79 8.12 14.36 0.20
CA LYS A 79 9.11 13.28 0.40
C LYS A 79 8.48 12.09 1.13
N ALA A 80 7.68 12.36 2.16
CA ALA A 80 6.97 11.32 2.89
C ALA A 80 5.98 10.57 1.99
N SER A 81 5.19 11.29 1.19
CA SER A 81 4.28 10.70 0.21
C SER A 81 5.00 9.91 -0.88
N TRP A 82 6.16 10.40 -1.34
CA TRP A 82 6.96 9.66 -2.31
C TRP A 82 7.44 8.33 -1.75
N VAL A 83 8.00 8.33 -0.53
CA VAL A 83 8.42 7.10 0.15
C VAL A 83 7.23 6.13 0.28
N ALA A 84 6.08 6.61 0.76
CA ALA A 84 4.88 5.79 0.93
C ALA A 84 4.37 5.19 -0.39
N ILE A 85 4.45 5.91 -1.52
CA ILE A 85 4.03 5.37 -2.83
C ILE A 85 4.95 4.27 -3.34
N MET A 86 6.24 4.29 -2.97
CA MET A 86 7.22 3.40 -3.58
C MET A 86 6.99 1.91 -3.27
N GLY A 87 6.46 1.54 -2.10
CA GLY A 87 6.11 0.15 -1.79
C GLY A 87 4.93 -0.38 -2.63
N PRO A 88 3.77 0.30 -2.63
CA PRO A 88 2.67 -0.03 -3.53
C PRO A 88 3.06 0.02 -5.01
N ALA A 89 3.97 0.90 -5.42
CA ALA A 89 4.42 1.00 -6.81
C ALA A 89 5.25 -0.21 -7.25
N THR A 90 6.15 -0.71 -6.40
CA THR A 90 6.95 -1.90 -6.73
C THR A 90 6.09 -3.16 -6.79
N THR A 91 5.12 -3.30 -5.89
CA THR A 91 4.16 -4.42 -5.91
C THR A 91 3.20 -4.33 -7.10
N PHE A 92 2.69 -3.13 -7.43
CA PHE A 92 1.90 -2.93 -8.65
C PHE A 92 2.69 -3.32 -9.91
N LEU A 93 3.97 -2.93 -10.01
CA LEU A 93 4.82 -3.32 -11.12
C LEU A 93 5.00 -4.84 -11.19
N LEU A 94 5.26 -5.50 -10.07
CA LEU A 94 5.33 -6.96 -10.01
C LEU A 94 4.02 -7.62 -10.44
N ALA A 95 2.88 -7.05 -10.06
CA ALA A 95 1.57 -7.57 -10.46
C ALA A 95 1.39 -7.55 -11.98
N VAL A 96 1.73 -6.43 -12.62
CA VAL A 96 1.69 -6.27 -14.08
C VAL A 96 2.65 -7.25 -14.77
N LEU A 97 3.89 -7.35 -14.28
CA LEU A 97 4.90 -8.25 -14.85
C LEU A 97 4.49 -9.72 -14.70
N ALA A 98 3.96 -10.11 -13.55
CA ALA A 98 3.45 -11.46 -13.32
C ALA A 98 2.26 -11.76 -14.24
N TYR A 99 1.31 -10.83 -14.37
CA TYR A 99 0.19 -11.00 -15.28
C TYR A 99 0.65 -11.17 -16.74
N GLY A 100 1.62 -10.38 -17.19
CA GLY A 100 2.27 -10.58 -18.49
C GLY A 100 2.98 -11.93 -18.61
N GLY A 101 3.65 -12.38 -17.55
CA GLY A 101 4.30 -13.69 -17.47
C GLY A 101 3.33 -14.85 -17.71
N TYR A 102 2.10 -14.77 -17.19
CA TYR A 102 1.06 -15.75 -17.48
C TYR A 102 0.72 -15.82 -18.97
N TYR A 103 0.56 -14.69 -19.65
CA TYR A 103 0.25 -14.70 -21.09
C TYR A 103 1.39 -15.25 -21.96
N LEU A 104 2.64 -15.13 -21.49
CA LEU A 104 3.79 -15.65 -22.20
C LEU A 104 4.02 -17.15 -21.99
N THR A 105 3.61 -17.68 -20.83
CA THR A 105 3.99 -19.04 -20.40
C THR A 105 2.81 -19.98 -20.19
N GLY A 106 1.62 -19.46 -19.90
CA GLY A 106 0.45 -20.22 -19.46
C GLY A 106 0.49 -20.68 -17.99
N GLU A 107 1.56 -20.37 -17.25
CA GLU A 107 1.77 -20.90 -15.90
C GLU A 107 0.90 -20.19 -14.85
N THR A 108 0.01 -20.93 -14.19
CA THR A 108 -0.99 -20.37 -13.25
C THR A 108 -0.37 -19.71 -12.01
N LEU A 109 0.85 -20.09 -11.62
CA LEU A 109 1.57 -19.43 -10.53
C LEU A 109 1.83 -17.95 -10.80
N TYR A 110 1.94 -17.52 -12.06
CA TYR A 110 2.02 -16.11 -12.40
C TYR A 110 0.72 -15.35 -12.15
N LEU A 111 -0.45 -15.98 -12.33
CA LEU A 111 -1.73 -15.38 -11.95
C LEU A 111 -1.86 -15.22 -10.43
N VAL A 112 -1.41 -16.23 -9.67
CA VAL A 112 -1.34 -16.15 -8.20
C VAL A 112 -0.45 -14.99 -7.77
N ALA A 113 0.76 -14.88 -8.36
CA ALA A 113 1.67 -13.79 -8.07
C ALA A 113 1.10 -12.42 -8.46
N ALA A 114 0.42 -12.32 -9.59
CA ALA A 114 -0.26 -11.11 -10.03
C ALA A 114 -1.34 -10.69 -9.03
N ASN A 115 -2.20 -11.62 -8.62
CA ASN A 115 -3.26 -11.35 -7.66
C ASN A 115 -2.72 -10.90 -6.30
N LEU A 116 -1.75 -11.63 -5.75
CA LEU A 116 -1.19 -11.32 -4.44
C LEU A 116 -0.48 -9.98 -4.41
N ASN A 117 0.29 -9.65 -5.47
CA ASN A 117 0.96 -8.35 -5.56
C ASN A 117 -0.04 -7.21 -5.74
N ALA A 118 -1.06 -7.40 -6.59
CA ALA A 118 -2.13 -6.41 -6.78
C ALA A 118 -2.94 -6.20 -5.49
N GLY A 119 -3.29 -7.29 -4.80
CA GLY A 119 -3.98 -7.24 -3.52
C GLY A 119 -3.13 -6.56 -2.43
N LEU A 120 -1.84 -6.85 -2.36
CA LEU A 120 -0.90 -6.22 -1.42
C LEU A 120 -0.77 -4.71 -1.69
N GLY A 121 -0.66 -4.31 -2.96
CA GLY A 121 -0.64 -2.91 -3.37
C GLY A 121 -1.95 -2.18 -3.05
N PHE A 122 -3.09 -2.78 -3.40
CA PHE A 122 -4.42 -2.23 -3.10
C PHE A 122 -4.64 -2.06 -1.59
N PHE A 123 -4.33 -3.10 -0.80
CA PHE A 123 -4.51 -3.07 0.65
C PHE A 123 -3.67 -1.96 1.29
N ASN A 124 -2.38 -1.86 0.95
CA ASN A 124 -1.52 -0.81 1.49
C ASN A 124 -1.91 0.59 1.04
N LEU A 125 -2.66 0.74 -0.06
CA LEU A 125 -3.18 2.04 -0.49
C LEU A 125 -4.46 2.44 0.26
N LEU A 126 -5.08 1.60 1.08
CA LEU A 126 -6.25 2.03 1.86
C LEU A 126 -5.85 3.16 2.84
N PRO A 127 -6.71 4.18 3.06
CA PRO A 127 -6.38 5.36 3.88
C PRO A 127 -6.43 5.08 5.40
N ILE A 128 -5.91 3.93 5.82
CA ILE A 128 -5.94 3.44 7.21
C ILE A 128 -4.58 3.70 7.85
N GLY A 129 -4.57 4.38 8.97
CA GLY A 129 -3.36 4.64 9.73
C GLY A 129 -3.61 5.61 10.88
N PHE A 130 -2.51 6.15 11.37
CA PHE A 130 -2.43 7.19 12.40
C PHE A 130 -1.51 8.31 11.87
N LYS A 131 -1.28 9.38 12.64
CA LYS A 131 -0.49 10.55 12.20
C LYS A 131 0.88 10.23 11.56
N GLN A 132 1.54 9.15 11.98
CA GLN A 132 2.92 8.86 11.56
C GLN A 132 3.16 7.37 11.22
N GLY A 133 2.10 6.60 10.93
CA GLY A 133 2.24 5.19 10.61
C GLY A 133 0.90 4.55 10.23
N GLY A 134 0.94 3.29 9.82
CA GLY A 134 -0.21 2.58 9.26
C GLY A 134 0.11 2.14 7.84
N LEU A 135 -0.93 1.98 7.03
CA LEU A 135 -0.78 1.66 5.62
C LEU A 135 -0.27 2.88 4.86
N ASP A 136 0.40 2.67 3.73
CA ASP A 136 0.96 3.75 2.91
C ASP A 136 -0.09 4.76 2.48
N GLY A 137 -1.29 4.30 2.14
CA GLY A 137 -2.43 5.14 1.81
C GLY A 137 -2.85 6.05 2.96
N GLY A 138 -2.71 5.59 4.21
CA GLY A 138 -2.93 6.42 5.39
C GLY A 138 -1.90 7.54 5.52
N ILE A 139 -0.63 7.25 5.24
CA ILE A 139 0.45 8.23 5.19
C ILE A 139 0.18 9.24 4.07
N ILE A 140 -0.07 8.77 2.85
CA ILE A 140 -0.36 9.61 1.68
C ILE A 140 -1.57 10.53 1.96
N ALA A 141 -2.67 9.97 2.45
CA ALA A 141 -3.87 10.74 2.79
C ALA A 141 -3.57 11.80 3.84
N HIS A 142 -2.86 11.47 4.93
CA HIS A 142 -2.51 12.45 5.96
C HIS A 142 -1.68 13.61 5.39
N ARG A 143 -0.72 13.32 4.50
CA ARG A 143 0.11 14.35 3.86
C ARG A 143 -0.67 15.19 2.86
N ILE A 144 -1.66 14.62 2.19
CA ILE A 144 -2.60 15.37 1.35
C ILE A 144 -3.39 16.36 2.21
N PHE A 145 -4.03 15.91 3.30
CA PHE A 145 -4.82 16.77 4.18
C PHE A 145 -3.97 17.87 4.83
N SER A 146 -2.82 17.52 5.43
CA SER A 146 -1.88 18.50 6.01
C SER A 146 -1.37 19.56 5.03
N SER A 147 -1.41 19.28 3.72
CA SER A 147 -0.99 20.21 2.66
C SER A 147 -2.17 20.92 1.97
N LEU A 148 -3.40 20.48 2.19
CA LEU A 148 -4.60 21.11 1.61
C LEU A 148 -5.04 22.29 2.46
N LYS A 149 -5.65 23.27 1.82
CA LYS A 149 -6.41 24.28 2.55
C LYS A 149 -7.76 23.67 2.93
N GLU A 150 -8.24 24.00 4.12
CA GLU A 150 -9.58 23.63 4.63
C GLU A 150 -10.72 23.77 3.62
N VAL A 151 -10.68 24.83 2.79
CA VAL A 151 -11.70 25.07 1.75
C VAL A 151 -11.73 24.02 0.64
N ASP A 152 -10.65 23.26 0.46
CA ASP A 152 -10.48 22.26 -0.59
C ASP A 152 -10.60 20.81 -0.07
N GLU A 153 -10.50 20.58 1.24
CA GLU A 153 -10.64 19.24 1.84
C GLU A 153 -11.97 18.54 1.52
N PRO A 154 -13.15 19.22 1.55
CA PRO A 154 -14.41 18.56 1.22
C PRO A 154 -14.43 17.99 -0.20
N LYS A 155 -13.74 18.63 -1.15
CA LYS A 155 -13.66 18.14 -2.53
C LYS A 155 -12.87 16.83 -2.58
N PHE A 156 -11.74 16.75 -1.87
CA PHE A 156 -10.93 15.55 -1.82
C PHE A 156 -11.65 14.40 -1.11
N MET A 157 -12.37 14.69 -0.01
CA MET A 157 -13.24 13.72 0.65
C MET A 157 -14.34 13.20 -0.27
N LEU A 158 -14.99 14.08 -1.04
CA LEU A 158 -16.03 13.69 -1.99
C LEU A 158 -15.50 12.77 -3.09
N VAL A 159 -14.34 13.10 -3.69
CA VAL A 159 -13.69 12.24 -4.70
C VAL A 159 -13.38 10.87 -4.11
N THR A 160 -12.83 10.82 -2.90
CA THR A 160 -12.56 9.55 -2.21
C THR A 160 -13.84 8.75 -2.03
N LEU A 161 -14.93 9.38 -1.57
CA LEU A 161 -16.19 8.69 -1.34
C LEU A 161 -16.77 8.13 -2.64
N ILE A 162 -16.70 8.89 -3.74
CA ILE A 162 -17.14 8.43 -5.06
C ILE A 162 -16.32 7.20 -5.50
N VAL A 163 -14.99 7.24 -5.37
CA VAL A 163 -14.13 6.10 -5.70
C VAL A 163 -14.48 4.90 -4.83
N GLY A 164 -14.61 5.09 -3.52
CA GLY A 164 -14.98 4.01 -2.59
C GLY A 164 -16.33 3.40 -2.92
N LEU A 165 -17.34 4.22 -3.21
CA LEU A 165 -18.67 3.75 -3.61
C LEU A 165 -18.61 2.96 -4.91
N ALA A 166 -17.88 3.44 -5.93
CA ALA A 166 -17.72 2.71 -7.18
C ALA A 166 -17.10 1.33 -6.97
N LEU A 167 -16.02 1.24 -6.17
CA LEU A 167 -15.37 -0.03 -5.84
C LEU A 167 -16.31 -0.97 -5.06
N ALA A 168 -17.01 -0.46 -4.05
CA ALA A 168 -17.92 -1.28 -3.27
C ALA A 168 -19.14 -1.75 -4.07
N THR A 169 -19.73 -0.90 -4.91
CA THR A 169 -20.83 -1.29 -5.80
C THR A 169 -20.40 -2.45 -6.70
N TYR A 170 -19.23 -2.35 -7.32
CA TYR A 170 -18.69 -3.45 -8.12
C TYR A 170 -18.51 -4.73 -7.27
N MET A 171 -17.89 -4.62 -6.08
CA MET A 171 -17.66 -5.79 -5.21
C MET A 171 -18.98 -6.46 -4.81
N ILE A 172 -20.01 -5.68 -4.48
CA ILE A 172 -21.35 -6.19 -4.13
C ILE A 172 -21.98 -6.91 -5.33
N ILE A 173 -21.92 -6.33 -6.53
CA ILE A 173 -22.41 -6.97 -7.76
C ILE A 173 -21.67 -8.29 -8.04
N ALA A 174 -20.37 -8.33 -7.73
CA ALA A 174 -19.54 -9.52 -7.82
C ALA A 174 -19.75 -10.52 -6.64
N ASN A 175 -20.76 -10.32 -5.79
CA ASN A 175 -21.07 -11.13 -4.60
C ASN A 175 -19.91 -11.21 -3.58
N LYS A 176 -19.07 -10.18 -3.50
CA LYS A 176 -17.98 -10.06 -2.54
C LYS A 176 -18.41 -9.20 -1.37
N LEU A 177 -18.22 -9.71 -0.15
CA LEU A 177 -18.34 -8.88 1.06
C LEU A 177 -17.29 -7.77 1.00
N THR A 178 -17.70 -6.52 1.23
CA THR A 178 -16.81 -5.37 1.17
C THR A 178 -17.07 -4.39 2.31
N PHE A 179 -15.98 -3.89 2.87
CA PHE A 179 -15.97 -2.78 3.83
C PHE A 179 -15.23 -1.57 3.27
N VAL A 180 -14.87 -1.58 1.97
CA VAL A 180 -13.98 -0.58 1.36
C VAL A 180 -14.52 0.83 1.51
N VAL A 181 -15.83 1.06 1.29
CA VAL A 181 -16.45 2.39 1.50
C VAL A 181 -16.28 2.86 2.94
N LEU A 182 -16.54 1.98 3.91
CA LEU A 182 -16.43 2.32 5.32
C LEU A 182 -14.98 2.63 5.70
N LEU A 183 -14.03 1.82 5.23
CA LEU A 183 -12.60 2.04 5.47
C LEU A 183 -12.08 3.32 4.81
N MET A 184 -12.54 3.64 3.59
CA MET A 184 -12.18 4.88 2.90
C MET A 184 -12.79 6.11 3.58
N ALA A 185 -14.08 6.07 3.92
CA ALA A 185 -14.76 7.16 4.59
C ALA A 185 -14.19 7.42 5.99
N TYR A 186 -14.05 6.37 6.81
CA TYR A 186 -13.44 6.47 8.14
C TYR A 186 -11.99 6.91 8.05
N GLY A 187 -11.22 6.30 7.15
CA GLY A 187 -9.80 6.58 6.95
C GLY A 187 -9.56 8.05 6.62
N MET A 188 -10.22 8.58 5.59
CA MET A 188 -10.08 9.99 5.20
C MET A 188 -10.60 10.94 6.28
N ARG A 189 -11.77 10.67 6.87
CA ARG A 189 -12.34 11.52 7.92
C ARG A 189 -11.42 11.58 9.14
N SER A 190 -10.81 10.46 9.51
CA SER A 190 -9.84 10.43 10.60
C SER A 190 -8.58 11.24 10.28
N ARG A 191 -8.14 11.34 9.01
CA ARG A 191 -6.99 12.17 8.63
C ARG A 191 -7.30 13.67 8.62
N SER A 192 -8.43 14.05 8.02
CA SER A 192 -8.96 15.44 8.01
C SER A 192 -9.36 15.96 9.40
N ASN A 193 -9.55 15.09 10.39
CA ASN A 193 -9.78 15.52 11.77
C ASN A 193 -8.48 15.63 12.59
N SER A 194 -7.39 15.09 12.07
CA SER A 194 -6.13 14.96 12.82
C SER A 194 -5.07 15.96 12.37
N ASP A 195 -5.23 16.56 11.20
CA ASP A 195 -4.31 17.56 10.66
C ASP A 195 -4.39 18.90 11.41
N ASP A 196 -3.36 19.71 11.18
CA ASP A 196 -3.27 21.07 11.69
C ASP A 196 -3.50 22.01 10.49
N PRO A 197 -4.58 22.81 10.47
CA PRO A 197 -4.91 23.67 9.35
C PRO A 197 -3.81 24.70 9.04
N ALA A 198 -2.98 25.04 10.03
CA ALA A 198 -1.84 25.95 9.85
C ALA A 198 -0.70 25.29 9.05
N HIS A 199 -0.61 23.95 9.02
CA HIS A 199 0.45 23.23 8.35
C HIS A 199 0.47 23.50 6.83
N ALA A 200 -0.69 23.71 6.22
CA ALA A 200 -0.83 23.96 4.78
C ALA A 200 -0.08 25.21 4.29
N TYR A 201 0.35 26.09 5.20
CA TYR A 201 1.09 27.31 4.91
C TYR A 201 2.59 27.19 5.18
N LEU A 202 3.06 26.05 5.69
CA LEU A 202 4.47 25.81 5.99
C LEU A 202 5.27 25.45 4.73
N PRO A 203 6.58 25.73 4.69
CA PRO A 203 7.45 25.33 3.58
C PRO A 203 7.56 23.81 3.36
N THR A 204 7.17 23.01 4.36
CA THR A 204 7.16 21.55 4.31
C THR A 204 5.93 20.98 3.60
N ALA A 205 4.87 21.78 3.45
CA ALA A 205 3.64 21.40 2.77
C ALA A 205 3.82 21.35 1.25
N MET A 206 2.95 20.58 0.60
CA MET A 206 2.89 20.46 -0.85
C MET A 206 2.12 21.61 -1.49
N SER A 207 2.50 21.99 -2.70
CA SER A 207 1.67 22.88 -3.53
C SER A 207 0.38 22.18 -3.96
N ASN A 208 -0.70 22.95 -4.23
CA ASN A 208 -1.96 22.39 -4.74
C ASN A 208 -1.77 21.52 -6.01
N LYS A 209 -0.82 21.88 -6.89
CA LYS A 209 -0.50 21.08 -8.07
C LYS A 209 0.08 19.72 -7.67
N THR A 210 1.04 19.72 -6.76
CA THR A 210 1.67 18.50 -6.23
C THR A 210 0.63 17.61 -5.55
N VAL A 211 -0.26 18.17 -4.73
CA VAL A 211 -1.37 17.44 -4.10
C VAL A 211 -2.27 16.80 -5.16
N THR A 212 -2.64 17.54 -6.20
CA THR A 212 -3.52 17.04 -7.27
C THR A 212 -2.87 15.88 -8.03
N TYR A 213 -1.58 16.01 -8.41
CA TYR A 213 -0.85 14.94 -9.07
C TYR A 213 -0.71 13.70 -8.18
N LEU A 214 -0.38 13.90 -6.91
CA LEU A 214 -0.25 12.83 -5.94
C LEU A 214 -1.57 12.08 -5.75
N ALA A 215 -2.68 12.81 -5.57
CA ALA A 215 -4.02 12.24 -5.48
C ALA A 215 -4.39 11.44 -6.74
N GLY A 216 -4.06 11.96 -7.92
CA GLY A 216 -4.27 11.26 -9.19
C GLY A 216 -3.52 9.93 -9.26
N ILE A 217 -2.22 9.92 -8.91
CA ILE A 217 -1.39 8.70 -8.85
C ILE A 217 -1.96 7.72 -7.82
N TYR A 218 -2.31 8.22 -6.64
CA TYR A 218 -2.85 7.43 -5.54
C TYR A 218 -4.13 6.68 -5.94
N PHE A 219 -5.13 7.39 -6.49
CA PHE A 219 -6.37 6.75 -6.94
C PHE A 219 -6.16 5.87 -8.16
N PHE A 220 -5.31 6.27 -9.12
CA PHE A 220 -4.97 5.44 -10.26
C PHE A 220 -4.41 4.08 -9.82
N MET A 221 -3.40 4.09 -8.94
CA MET A 221 -2.77 2.86 -8.47
C MET A 221 -3.74 1.99 -7.68
N MET A 222 -4.60 2.59 -6.85
CA MET A 222 -5.63 1.87 -6.12
C MET A 222 -6.60 1.16 -7.07
N ILE A 223 -7.14 1.89 -8.05
CA ILE A 223 -8.09 1.34 -9.02
C ILE A 223 -7.40 0.29 -9.92
N ALA A 224 -6.20 0.57 -10.41
CA ALA A 224 -5.48 -0.35 -11.28
C ALA A 224 -5.10 -1.65 -10.55
N SER A 225 -4.65 -1.55 -9.29
CA SER A 225 -4.38 -2.73 -8.45
C SER A 225 -5.65 -3.52 -8.20
N PHE A 226 -6.76 -2.85 -7.89
CA PHE A 226 -8.06 -3.52 -7.76
C PHE A 226 -8.45 -4.26 -9.03
N VAL A 227 -8.37 -3.62 -10.20
CA VAL A 227 -8.70 -4.26 -11.49
C VAL A 227 -7.82 -5.48 -11.76
N ILE A 228 -6.50 -5.40 -11.52
CA ILE A 228 -5.62 -6.56 -11.71
C ILE A 228 -6.02 -7.70 -10.77
N GLN A 229 -6.32 -7.40 -9.51
CA GLN A 229 -6.78 -8.41 -8.56
C GLN A 229 -8.07 -9.10 -9.04
N GLU A 230 -9.00 -8.34 -9.63
CA GLU A 230 -10.28 -8.86 -10.11
C GLU A 230 -10.14 -9.77 -11.34
N ILE A 231 -9.26 -9.43 -12.27
CA ILE A 231 -9.02 -10.21 -13.49
C ILE A 231 -8.07 -11.40 -13.27
N THR A 232 -7.51 -11.57 -12.06
CA THR A 232 -6.59 -12.65 -11.70
C THR A 232 -7.08 -13.50 -10.52
N PRO A 233 -8.32 -14.02 -10.49
CA PRO A 233 -8.90 -14.64 -9.30
C PRO A 233 -8.13 -15.88 -8.79
N LEU A 234 -7.72 -15.85 -7.52
CA LEU A 234 -6.95 -16.92 -6.84
C LEU A 234 -7.65 -18.30 -6.87
N TRP A 235 -8.98 -18.33 -6.72
CA TRP A 235 -9.77 -19.55 -6.63
C TRP A 235 -9.86 -20.34 -7.95
N ASN A 236 -9.51 -19.74 -9.08
CA ASN A 236 -9.42 -20.45 -10.36
C ASN A 236 -8.03 -21.10 -10.58
N THR A 237 -7.08 -20.89 -9.66
CA THR A 237 -5.65 -21.21 -9.87
C THR A 237 -5.03 -22.12 -8.81
N LEU A 238 -5.76 -22.46 -7.76
CA LEU A 238 -5.31 -23.31 -6.64
C LEU A 238 -5.88 -24.73 -6.68
N VAL A 239 -6.39 -25.19 -7.83
CA VAL A 239 -6.82 -26.57 -8.07
C VAL A 239 -5.70 -27.36 -8.73
#